data_AF-A0A4R8Q6D1-F1
#
_entry.id   AF-A0A4R8Q6D1-F1
#
_cell.length_a   1.000
_cell.length_b   1.000
_cell.length_c   1.000
_cell.angle_alpha   90.00
_cell.angle_beta   90.00
_cell.angle_gamma   90.00
#
_symmetry.space_group_name_H-M   'P 1'
#
loop_
_entity.id
_entity.type
_entity.pdbx_description
1 polymer ?
#
loop_
_entity_poly.entity_id
_entity_poly.type
_entity_poly.pdbx_seq_one_letter_code
_entity_poly.pdbx_strand_id
1 'polypeptide(L)'
;MTSFTYDQFVAFGSDSAGLERILRGLQSLTSILISAPSLVALALSTPDPPILLALNPLRNIIGLVRRFLRFFWFLNSFGQSYNLYATLPSATSDRKPHGAGLETWLDIVRFTLLGLYGGLESLTLPDLLFIPPLSAFGTERTRQLNVEAQRFWFLALACGVLGNLVRIIKAFAYAPVPQHGAGYGTGEVPKPAGENGVVNGGGGITPIGTPVGTPNGKKRHLEEKSPRYNGHAEGDEKLDWQAERARLRAIVMKRREHRKRWRRNIAVTVRMLGRRVIADSLDTVIPGVILGWYDFRPGTVGVVMLVTTVLTSRDIWDRCGESVKAKRGLV
;
A
#
# COMPACT_ATOMS: atom_id res chain seq x y z
N MET A 1 -11.75 23.95 -14.78
CA MET A 1 -11.05 22.71 -14.41
C MET A 1 -10.17 22.30 -15.57
N THR A 2 -8.89 21.96 -15.36
CA THR A 2 -8.00 21.52 -16.45
C THR A 2 -8.57 20.26 -17.14
N SER A 3 -8.37 20.11 -18.45
CA SER A 3 -8.81 18.91 -19.19
C SER A 3 -8.34 17.61 -18.53
N PHE A 4 -7.15 17.61 -17.92
CA PHE A 4 -6.63 16.47 -17.15
C PHE A 4 -7.47 16.13 -15.91
N THR A 5 -7.81 17.13 -15.09
CA THR A 5 -8.61 16.92 -13.88
C THR A 5 -10.02 16.41 -14.18
N TYR A 6 -10.58 16.79 -15.33
CA TYR A 6 -11.87 16.27 -15.79
C TYR A 6 -11.77 14.79 -16.16
N ASP A 7 -10.78 14.40 -16.96
CA ASP A 7 -10.57 12.99 -17.32
C ASP A 7 -10.30 12.11 -16.08
N GLN A 8 -9.56 12.63 -15.11
CA GLN A 8 -9.31 11.95 -13.84
C GLN A 8 -10.62 11.76 -13.06
N PHE A 9 -11.49 12.77 -13.04
CA PHE A 9 -12.81 12.67 -12.43
C PHE A 9 -13.71 11.64 -13.14
N VAL A 10 -13.72 11.63 -14.47
CA VAL A 10 -14.46 10.64 -15.27
C VAL A 10 -13.94 9.23 -14.98
N ALA A 11 -12.62 9.03 -14.92
CA ALA A 11 -12.02 7.75 -14.58
C ALA A 11 -12.34 7.32 -13.14
N PHE A 12 -12.42 8.25 -12.19
CA PHE A 12 -12.81 7.97 -10.82
C PHE A 12 -14.29 7.60 -10.69
N GLY A 13 -15.18 8.33 -11.36
CA GLY A 13 -16.62 8.09 -11.32
C GLY A 13 -17.08 6.87 -12.13
N SER A 14 -16.28 6.42 -13.09
CA SER A 14 -16.54 5.18 -13.84
C SER A 14 -15.91 3.94 -13.18
N ASP A 15 -15.03 4.11 -12.20
CA ASP A 15 -14.44 3.01 -11.45
C ASP A 15 -15.40 2.51 -10.36
N SER A 16 -15.65 1.20 -10.35
CA SER A 16 -16.50 0.56 -9.33
C SER A 16 -16.05 0.87 -7.90
N ALA A 17 -14.73 0.98 -7.67
CA ALA A 17 -14.19 1.35 -6.37
C ALA A 17 -14.40 2.83 -6.05
N GLY A 18 -14.31 3.72 -7.03
CA GLY A 18 -14.61 5.15 -6.84
C GLY A 18 -16.09 5.38 -6.51
N LEU A 19 -17.00 4.72 -7.24
CA LEU A 19 -18.43 4.75 -6.97
C LEU A 19 -18.79 4.23 -5.57
N GLU A 20 -18.18 3.11 -5.14
CA GLU A 20 -18.37 2.59 -3.78
C GLU A 20 -17.99 3.62 -2.72
N ARG A 21 -16.88 4.35 -2.91
CA ARG A 21 -16.46 5.41 -1.98
C ARG A 21 -17.36 6.63 -2.00
N ILE A 22 -17.88 7.03 -3.16
CA ILE A 22 -18.88 8.12 -3.25
C ILE A 22 -20.12 7.75 -2.45
N LEU A 23 -20.64 6.53 -2.66
CA LEU A 23 -21.79 6.03 -1.91
C LEU A 23 -21.50 5.88 -0.42
N ARG A 24 -20.28 5.46 -0.05
CA ARG A 24 -19.83 5.43 1.35
C ARG A 24 -19.87 6.82 1.98
N GLY A 25 -19.40 7.83 1.24
CA GLY A 25 -19.47 9.23 1.64
C GLY A 25 -20.91 9.68 1.85
N LEU A 26 -21.80 9.41 0.89
CA LEU A 26 -23.23 9.73 1.01
C LEU A 26 -23.87 9.05 2.23
N GLN A 27 -23.60 7.77 2.44
CA GLN A 27 -24.10 7.03 3.62
C GLN A 27 -23.63 7.67 4.93
N SER A 28 -22.36 8.09 4.99
CA SER A 28 -21.77 8.73 6.16
C SER A 28 -22.40 10.10 6.45
N LEU A 29 -22.66 10.90 5.41
CA LEU A 29 -23.36 12.19 5.51
C LEU A 29 -24.78 11.99 6.03
N THR A 30 -25.53 11.05 5.46
CA THR A 30 -26.88 10.70 5.94
C THR A 30 -26.86 10.29 7.42
N SER A 31 -25.84 9.53 7.87
CA SER A 31 -25.70 9.15 9.28
C SER A 31 -25.44 10.34 10.20
N ILE A 32 -24.65 11.31 9.75
CA ILE A 32 -24.38 12.56 10.50
C ILE A 32 -25.66 13.37 10.62
N LEU A 33 -26.41 13.55 9.52
CA LEU A 33 -27.67 14.27 9.52
C LEU A 33 -28.72 13.63 10.43
N ILE A 34 -28.82 12.30 10.44
CA ILE A 34 -29.69 11.56 11.37
C ILE A 34 -29.30 11.83 12.83
N SER A 35 -28.01 11.95 13.12
CA SER A 35 -27.51 12.19 14.48
C SER A 35 -27.72 13.61 15.00
N ALA A 36 -27.97 14.57 14.11
CA ALA A 36 -28.11 15.99 14.42
C ALA A 36 -29.46 16.57 13.95
N PRO A 37 -30.60 16.06 14.47
CA PRO A 37 -31.93 16.47 14.01
C PRO A 37 -32.20 17.96 14.22
N SER A 38 -31.65 18.56 15.29
CA SER A 38 -31.78 19.99 15.58
C SER A 38 -31.13 20.89 14.52
N LEU A 39 -29.99 20.47 13.96
CA LEU A 39 -29.33 21.21 12.88
C LEU A 39 -30.16 21.15 11.58
N VAL A 40 -30.79 20.01 11.31
CA VAL A 40 -31.66 19.84 10.14
C VAL A 40 -32.95 20.65 10.29
N ALA A 41 -33.57 20.62 11.47
CA ALA A 41 -34.76 21.41 11.79
C ALA A 41 -34.48 22.91 11.68
N LEU A 42 -33.31 23.36 12.16
CA LEU A 42 -32.87 24.75 12.03
C LEU A 42 -32.59 25.13 10.57
N ALA A 43 -31.90 24.29 9.81
CA ALA A 43 -31.55 24.57 8.42
C ALA A 43 -32.78 24.65 7.50
N LEU A 44 -33.81 23.86 7.79
CA LEU A 44 -35.07 23.83 7.04
C LEU A 44 -36.16 24.71 7.65
N SER A 45 -35.85 25.45 8.73
CA SER A 45 -36.81 26.29 9.47
C SER A 45 -38.14 25.58 9.78
N THR A 46 -38.09 24.27 10.01
CA THR A 46 -39.27 23.41 10.25
C THR A 46 -38.99 22.49 11.44
N PRO A 47 -39.90 22.40 12.42
CA PRO A 47 -39.66 21.63 13.65
C PRO A 47 -39.54 20.12 13.40
N ASP A 48 -40.36 19.56 12.49
CA ASP A 48 -40.35 18.14 12.12
C ASP A 48 -40.34 17.94 10.59
N PRO A 49 -39.17 18.09 9.94
CA PRO A 49 -39.09 17.90 8.50
C PRO A 49 -39.30 16.42 8.12
N PRO A 50 -40.18 16.10 7.15
CA PRO A 50 -40.43 14.72 6.71
C PRO A 50 -39.17 14.05 6.14
N ILE A 51 -38.18 14.86 5.75
CA ILE A 51 -36.86 14.41 5.29
C ILE A 51 -36.16 13.57 6.36
N LEU A 52 -36.25 13.90 7.65
CA LEU A 52 -35.58 13.15 8.72
C LEU A 52 -36.05 11.69 8.79
N LEU A 53 -37.34 11.44 8.53
CA LEU A 53 -37.89 10.08 8.46
C LEU A 53 -37.37 9.32 7.24
N ALA A 54 -37.16 10.01 6.11
CA ALA A 54 -36.64 9.42 4.88
C ALA A 54 -35.13 9.13 4.91
N LEU A 55 -34.35 9.75 5.80
CA LEU A 55 -32.90 9.53 5.89
C LEU A 55 -32.53 8.09 6.29
N ASN A 56 -33.28 7.47 7.20
CA ASN A 56 -33.03 6.09 7.63
C ASN A 56 -33.19 5.06 6.48
N PRO A 57 -34.32 5.01 5.75
CA PRO A 57 -34.45 4.10 4.62
C PRO A 57 -33.45 4.43 3.50
N LEU A 58 -33.18 5.71 3.24
CA LEU A 58 -32.15 6.12 2.28
C LEU A 58 -30.75 5.56 2.65
N ARG A 59 -30.36 5.66 3.93
CA ARG A 59 -29.09 5.10 4.43
C ARG A 59 -28.99 3.60 4.17
N ASN A 60 -30.09 2.87 4.40
CA ASN A 60 -30.15 1.42 4.22
C ASN A 60 -30.05 1.04 2.73
N ILE A 61 -30.75 1.77 1.85
CA ILE A 61 -30.68 1.57 0.39
C ILE A 61 -29.26 1.84 -0.11
N ILE A 62 -28.63 2.95 0.31
CA ILE A 62 -27.24 3.25 -0.07
C ILE A 62 -26.31 2.13 0.41
N GLY A 63 -26.51 1.63 1.63
CA GLY A 63 -25.75 0.49 2.15
C GLY A 63 -25.92 -0.78 1.32
N LEU A 64 -27.14 -1.08 0.86
CA LEU A 64 -27.44 -2.22 0.01
C LEU A 64 -26.76 -2.09 -1.37
N VAL A 65 -26.85 -0.92 -2.00
CA VAL A 65 -26.19 -0.66 -3.30
C VAL A 65 -24.68 -0.83 -3.18
N ARG A 66 -24.06 -0.36 -2.09
CA ARG A 66 -22.63 -0.57 -1.84
C ARG A 66 -22.25 -2.04 -1.71
N ARG A 67 -23.07 -2.84 -1.03
CA ARG A 67 -22.88 -4.29 -0.94
C ARG A 67 -22.96 -4.93 -2.32
N PHE A 68 -23.92 -4.51 -3.13
CA PHE A 68 -24.07 -4.99 -4.51
C PHE A 68 -22.85 -4.65 -5.39
N LEU A 69 -22.29 -3.43 -5.31
CA LEU A 69 -21.06 -3.08 -6.04
C LEU A 69 -19.86 -3.95 -5.64
N ARG A 70 -19.85 -4.50 -4.43
CA ARG A 70 -18.78 -5.37 -3.92
C ARG A 70 -19.08 -6.86 -4.09
N PHE A 71 -20.17 -7.23 -4.77
CA PHE A 71 -20.66 -8.62 -4.83
C PHE A 71 -19.58 -9.65 -5.24
N PHE A 72 -18.67 -9.29 -6.14
CA PHE A 72 -17.56 -10.17 -6.55
C PHE A 72 -16.18 -9.77 -6.01
N TRP A 73 -16.10 -8.77 -5.13
CA TRP A 73 -14.81 -8.30 -4.58
C TRP A 73 -14.11 -9.36 -3.72
N PHE A 74 -14.85 -10.32 -3.19
CA PHE A 74 -14.27 -11.43 -2.42
C PHE A 74 -13.32 -12.28 -3.29
N LEU A 75 -13.64 -12.49 -4.58
CA LEU A 75 -12.80 -13.22 -5.52
C LEU A 75 -11.47 -12.50 -5.73
N ASN A 76 -11.52 -11.18 -5.87
CA ASN A 76 -10.31 -10.36 -5.98
C ASN A 76 -9.47 -10.41 -4.69
N SER A 77 -10.11 -10.53 -3.53
CA SER A 77 -9.42 -10.65 -2.24
C SER A 77 -8.74 -12.02 -2.11
N PHE A 78 -9.44 -13.11 -2.46
CA PHE A 78 -8.83 -14.44 -2.49
C PHE A 78 -7.73 -14.57 -3.54
N GLY A 79 -7.91 -13.98 -4.73
CA GLY A 79 -6.88 -13.95 -5.77
C GLY A 79 -5.61 -13.23 -5.32
N GLN A 80 -5.74 -12.09 -4.61
CA GLN A 80 -4.58 -11.40 -4.01
C GLN A 80 -3.87 -12.26 -2.96
N SER A 81 -4.63 -12.92 -2.08
CA SER A 81 -4.08 -13.84 -1.08
C SER A 81 -3.31 -15.00 -1.74
N TYR A 82 -3.92 -15.64 -2.74
CA TYR A 82 -3.32 -16.74 -3.49
C TYR A 82 -2.06 -16.32 -4.25
N ASN A 83 -2.06 -15.15 -4.91
CA ASN A 83 -0.88 -14.66 -5.62
C ASN A 83 0.29 -14.37 -4.69
N LEU A 84 0.02 -13.84 -3.48
CA LEU A 84 1.05 -13.64 -2.47
C LEU A 84 1.60 -14.98 -1.97
N TYR A 85 0.72 -15.95 -1.74
CA TYR A 85 1.13 -17.29 -1.33
C TYR A 85 1.92 -18.02 -2.42
N ALA A 86 1.52 -17.93 -3.69
CA ALA A 86 2.19 -18.60 -4.81
C ALA A 86 3.57 -18.02 -5.14
N THR A 87 3.82 -16.75 -4.77
CA THR A 87 5.12 -16.09 -4.96
C THR A 87 6.09 -16.32 -3.80
N LEU A 88 5.68 -17.03 -2.74
CA LEU A 88 6.59 -17.40 -1.66
C LEU A 88 7.68 -18.34 -2.20
N PRO A 89 8.95 -18.15 -1.79
CA PRO A 89 10.01 -19.08 -2.14
C PRO A 89 9.69 -20.46 -1.57
N SER A 90 9.45 -21.44 -2.43
CA SER A 90 9.35 -22.84 -2.03
C SER A 90 10.69 -23.30 -1.42
N ALA A 91 10.62 -24.14 -0.39
CA ALA A 91 11.78 -24.68 0.34
C ALA A 91 12.76 -25.51 -0.52
N THR A 92 12.53 -25.62 -1.83
CA THR A 92 13.32 -26.36 -2.82
C THR A 92 14.38 -25.50 -3.54
N SER A 93 14.50 -24.21 -3.23
CA SER A 93 15.53 -23.34 -3.81
C SER A 93 16.84 -23.38 -3.00
N ASP A 94 17.94 -23.72 -3.66
CA ASP A 94 19.32 -23.85 -3.15
C ASP A 94 19.96 -22.55 -2.61
N ARG A 95 19.16 -21.49 -2.39
CA ARG A 95 19.61 -20.20 -1.81
C ARG A 95 19.10 -20.08 -0.39
N LYS A 96 19.99 -19.64 0.53
CA LYS A 96 19.70 -19.45 1.97
C LYS A 96 18.26 -18.98 2.20
N PRO A 97 17.42 -19.76 2.91
CA PRO A 97 15.99 -19.51 3.01
C PRO A 97 15.76 -18.27 3.87
N HIS A 98 15.62 -17.11 3.23
CA HIS A 98 14.95 -15.99 3.88
C HIS A 98 13.46 -16.34 3.79
N GLY A 99 12.93 -16.95 4.86
CA GLY A 99 11.51 -17.25 4.97
C GLY A 99 10.65 -16.01 4.71
N ALA A 100 9.41 -16.22 4.27
CA ALA A 100 8.52 -15.12 3.95
C ALA A 100 8.41 -14.15 5.14
N GLY A 101 8.56 -12.84 4.87
CA GLY A 101 8.46 -11.82 5.91
C GLY A 101 7.10 -11.87 6.61
N LEU A 102 7.08 -11.55 7.90
CA LEU A 102 5.85 -11.46 8.71
C LEU A 102 4.79 -10.58 8.05
N GLU A 103 5.20 -9.47 7.42
CA GLU A 103 4.34 -8.56 6.66
C GLU A 103 3.61 -9.24 5.50
N THR A 104 4.24 -10.23 4.86
CA THR A 104 3.64 -10.97 3.74
C THR A 104 2.60 -11.95 4.27
N TRP A 105 2.88 -12.64 5.37
CA TRP A 105 1.91 -13.51 6.03
C TRP A 105 0.69 -12.73 6.55
N LEU A 106 0.92 -11.57 7.17
CA LEU A 106 -0.16 -10.69 7.63
C LEU A 106 -1.03 -10.20 6.46
N ASP A 107 -0.45 -9.91 5.31
CA ASP A 107 -1.21 -9.56 4.10
C ASP A 107 -2.02 -10.75 3.57
N ILE A 108 -1.45 -11.96 3.50
CA ILE A 108 -2.16 -13.18 3.10
C ILE A 108 -3.39 -13.39 3.99
N VAL A 109 -3.20 -13.35 5.31
CA VAL A 109 -4.29 -13.51 6.28
C VAL A 109 -5.32 -12.39 6.12
N ARG A 110 -4.89 -11.13 5.98
CA ARG A 110 -5.79 -10.00 5.73
C ARG A 110 -6.67 -10.22 4.51
N PHE A 111 -6.08 -10.59 3.38
CA PHE A 111 -6.82 -10.77 2.13
C PHE A 111 -7.76 -11.99 2.17
N THR A 112 -7.36 -13.07 2.84
CA THR A 112 -8.25 -14.22 3.09
C THR A 112 -9.45 -13.81 3.94
N LEU A 113 -9.23 -13.06 5.03
CA LEU A 113 -10.31 -12.59 5.91
C LEU A 113 -11.24 -11.59 5.19
N LEU A 114 -10.71 -10.69 4.35
CA LEU A 114 -11.53 -9.82 3.49
C LEU A 114 -12.33 -10.62 2.47
N GLY A 115 -11.77 -11.71 1.93
CA GLY A 115 -12.46 -12.65 1.08
C GLY A 115 -13.62 -13.33 1.81
N LEU A 116 -13.41 -13.82 3.03
CA LEU A 116 -14.47 -14.42 3.85
C LEU A 116 -15.58 -13.42 4.18
N TYR A 117 -15.22 -12.19 4.56
CA TYR A 117 -16.17 -11.10 4.78
C TYR A 117 -17.03 -10.83 3.53
N GLY A 118 -16.37 -10.60 2.38
CA GLY A 118 -17.08 -10.32 1.14
C GLY A 118 -17.94 -11.50 0.67
N GLY A 119 -17.45 -12.73 0.83
CA GLY A 119 -18.20 -13.94 0.50
C GLY A 119 -19.47 -14.09 1.33
N LEU A 120 -19.40 -13.83 2.64
CA LEU A 120 -20.58 -13.83 3.51
C LEU A 120 -21.56 -12.71 3.19
N GLU A 121 -21.10 -11.49 2.86
CA GLU A 121 -21.99 -10.43 2.38
C GLU A 121 -22.69 -10.81 1.07
N SER A 122 -21.98 -11.44 0.14
CA SER A 122 -22.55 -11.88 -1.14
C SER A 122 -23.56 -13.02 -0.97
N LEU A 123 -23.30 -13.96 -0.06
CA LEU A 123 -24.23 -15.05 0.26
C LEU A 123 -25.52 -14.54 0.93
N THR A 124 -25.42 -13.47 1.71
CA THR A 124 -26.56 -12.89 2.45
C THR A 124 -27.30 -11.81 1.68
N LEU A 125 -26.79 -11.36 0.52
CA LEU A 125 -27.40 -10.32 -0.31
C LEU A 125 -28.81 -10.67 -0.84
N PRO A 126 -29.08 -11.90 -1.33
CA PRO A 126 -30.41 -12.29 -1.80
C PRO A 126 -31.50 -12.15 -0.73
N ASP A 127 -31.18 -12.54 0.51
CA ASP A 127 -32.11 -12.42 1.65
C ASP A 127 -32.44 -10.95 1.97
N LEU A 128 -31.53 -10.03 1.69
CA LEU A 128 -31.69 -8.59 1.92
C LEU A 128 -32.47 -7.88 0.82
N LEU A 129 -32.74 -8.54 -0.31
CA LEU A 129 -33.59 -8.01 -1.38
C LEU A 129 -35.08 -8.18 -1.09
N PHE A 130 -35.44 -8.85 0.02
CA PHE A 130 -36.82 -9.09 0.46
C PHE A 130 -37.72 -9.75 -0.60
N ILE A 131 -37.13 -10.59 -1.47
CA ILE A 131 -37.87 -11.38 -2.45
C ILE A 131 -38.24 -12.72 -1.77
N PRO A 132 -39.52 -12.98 -1.44
CA PRO A 132 -39.94 -14.09 -0.58
C PRO A 132 -39.45 -15.51 -0.99
N PRO A 133 -39.40 -15.89 -2.29
CA PRO A 133 -38.88 -17.20 -2.68
C PRO A 133 -37.34 -17.30 -2.70
N LEU A 134 -36.62 -16.18 -2.58
CA LEU A 134 -35.15 -16.14 -2.65
C LEU A 134 -34.48 -16.09 -1.27
N SER A 135 -35.26 -16.10 -0.17
CA SER A 135 -34.70 -16.07 1.19
C SER A 135 -34.15 -17.44 1.59
N ALA A 136 -32.91 -17.73 1.19
CA ALA A 136 -32.28 -19.03 1.37
C ALA A 136 -31.95 -19.36 2.83
N PHE A 137 -31.58 -18.35 3.64
CA PHE A 137 -31.17 -18.57 5.04
C PHE A 137 -32.21 -18.10 6.06
N GLY A 138 -33.12 -17.21 5.66
CA GLY A 138 -34.08 -16.58 6.56
C GLY A 138 -33.44 -15.50 7.45
N THR A 139 -34.27 -14.58 7.97
CA THR A 139 -33.83 -13.31 8.59
C THR A 139 -32.87 -13.49 9.76
N GLU A 140 -33.10 -14.48 10.64
CA GLU A 140 -32.28 -14.68 11.83
C GLU A 140 -30.89 -15.25 11.48
N ARG A 141 -30.81 -16.19 10.54
CA ARG A 141 -29.52 -16.75 10.11
C ARG A 141 -28.72 -15.75 9.29
N THR A 142 -29.38 -14.96 8.44
CA THR A 142 -28.76 -13.82 7.74
C THR A 142 -28.12 -12.84 8.72
N ARG A 143 -28.82 -12.52 9.82
CA ARG A 143 -28.30 -11.63 10.87
C ARG A 143 -27.04 -12.19 11.53
N GLN A 144 -27.05 -13.49 11.89
CA GLN A 144 -25.90 -14.16 12.48
C GLN A 144 -24.70 -14.20 11.54
N LEU A 145 -24.91 -14.57 10.27
CA LEU A 145 -23.86 -14.57 9.25
C LEU A 145 -23.26 -13.18 9.02
N ASN A 146 -24.09 -12.13 9.05
CA ASN A 146 -23.63 -10.76 8.93
C ASN A 146 -22.78 -10.33 10.14
N VAL A 147 -23.09 -10.81 11.36
CA VAL A 147 -22.26 -10.58 12.55
C VAL A 147 -20.90 -11.28 12.41
N GLU A 148 -20.86 -12.53 11.98
CA GLU A 148 -19.59 -13.23 11.72
C GLU A 148 -18.77 -12.54 10.63
N ALA A 149 -19.43 -12.04 9.57
CA ALA A 149 -18.78 -11.25 8.53
C ALA A 149 -18.11 -9.99 9.12
N GLN A 150 -18.75 -9.28 10.05
CA GLN A 150 -18.13 -8.13 10.73
C GLN A 150 -16.89 -8.53 11.54
N ARG A 151 -16.86 -9.72 12.15
CA ARG A 151 -15.67 -10.22 12.87
C ARG A 151 -14.50 -10.46 11.93
N PHE A 152 -14.74 -11.09 10.79
CA PHE A 152 -13.69 -11.29 9.79
C PHE A 152 -13.18 -9.95 9.24
N TRP A 153 -14.06 -8.99 9.01
CA TRP A 153 -13.66 -7.66 8.58
C TRP A 153 -12.79 -6.95 9.63
N PHE A 154 -13.17 -7.00 10.91
CA PHE A 154 -12.35 -6.45 12.00
C PHE A 154 -10.96 -7.08 12.05
N LEU A 155 -10.89 -8.42 12.03
CA LEU A 155 -9.61 -9.13 12.08
C LEU A 155 -8.74 -8.81 10.86
N ALA A 156 -9.33 -8.65 9.68
CA ALA A 156 -8.60 -8.25 8.49
C ALA A 156 -7.96 -6.85 8.64
N LEU A 157 -8.72 -5.89 9.18
CA LEU A 157 -8.20 -4.55 9.45
C LEU A 157 -7.06 -4.59 10.47
N ALA A 158 -7.18 -5.38 11.53
CA ALA A 158 -6.11 -5.57 12.51
C ALA A 158 -4.83 -6.13 11.86
N CYS A 159 -4.94 -7.16 11.01
CA CYS A 159 -3.81 -7.69 10.25
C CYS A 159 -3.21 -6.61 9.30
N GLY A 160 -4.04 -5.79 8.67
CA GLY A 160 -3.60 -4.68 7.82
C GLY A 160 -2.81 -3.60 8.58
N VAL A 161 -3.29 -3.21 9.76
CA VAL A 161 -2.60 -2.27 10.66
C VAL A 161 -1.24 -2.83 11.07
N LEU A 162 -1.20 -4.08 11.56
CA LEU A 162 0.04 -4.74 11.98
C LEU A 162 1.03 -4.88 10.83
N GLY A 163 0.57 -5.32 9.64
CA GLY A 163 1.42 -5.50 8.47
C GLY A 163 2.05 -4.18 8.00
N ASN A 164 1.27 -3.10 7.99
CA ASN A 164 1.78 -1.77 7.64
C ASN A 164 2.71 -1.20 8.72
N LEU A 165 2.46 -1.47 10.01
CA LEU A 165 3.34 -1.04 11.09
C LEU A 165 4.70 -1.74 11.02
N VAL A 166 4.73 -3.06 10.76
CA VAL A 166 5.96 -3.82 10.54
C VAL A 166 6.78 -3.23 9.38
N ARG A 167 6.11 -2.83 8.28
CA ARG A 167 6.77 -2.15 7.15
C ARG A 167 7.37 -0.80 7.53
N ILE A 168 6.66 0.00 8.33
CA ILE A 168 7.17 1.29 8.82
C ILE A 168 8.43 1.05 9.67
N ILE A 169 8.38 0.10 10.61
CA ILE A 169 9.52 -0.25 11.47
C ILE A 169 10.72 -0.70 10.62
N LYS A 170 10.50 -1.61 9.65
CA LYS A 170 11.55 -2.05 8.71
C LYS A 170 12.11 -0.90 7.88
N ALA A 171 11.28 0.01 7.40
CA ALA A 171 11.73 1.17 6.64
C ALA A 171 12.70 2.04 7.45
N PHE A 172 12.47 2.20 8.76
CA PHE A 172 13.40 2.91 9.65
C PHE A 172 14.63 2.08 10.03
N ALA A 173 14.49 0.77 10.23
CA ALA A 173 15.57 -0.12 10.65
C ALA A 173 16.64 -0.33 9.56
N TYR A 174 16.22 -0.46 8.29
CA TYR A 174 17.15 -0.62 7.17
C TYR A 174 17.61 0.75 6.66
N ALA A 175 18.44 1.42 7.46
CA ALA A 175 19.28 2.51 6.98
C ALA A 175 20.30 1.98 5.96
N PRO A 176 20.69 2.76 4.93
CA PRO A 176 21.67 2.34 3.94
C PRO A 176 23.04 2.29 4.61
N VAL A 177 23.33 1.19 5.29
CA VAL A 177 24.68 0.81 5.63
C VAL A 177 25.29 0.22 4.36
N PRO A 178 26.40 0.78 3.83
CA PRO A 178 27.02 0.25 2.62
C PRO A 178 27.37 -1.22 2.84
N GLN A 179 26.82 -2.11 2.02
CA GLN A 179 26.93 -3.55 2.25
C GLN A 179 28.32 -4.15 1.98
N HIS A 180 29.29 -3.41 1.45
CA HIS A 180 30.63 -3.95 1.24
C HIS A 180 31.71 -2.87 1.47
N GLY A 181 32.62 -3.19 2.41
CA GLY A 181 34.05 -2.86 2.56
C GLY A 181 34.74 -1.60 1.99
N ALA A 182 34.10 -0.70 1.24
CA ALA A 182 34.79 0.45 0.61
C ALA A 182 34.90 1.67 1.55
N GLY A 183 35.38 1.46 2.77
CA GLY A 183 35.32 2.50 3.80
C GLY A 183 36.44 2.57 4.82
N TYR A 184 37.34 1.58 4.89
CA TYR A 184 38.50 1.64 5.77
C TYR A 184 39.68 0.91 5.11
N GLY A 185 40.74 1.65 4.78
CA GLY A 185 42.11 1.15 4.87
C GLY A 185 42.71 0.29 3.75
N THR A 186 42.23 0.33 2.50
CA THR A 186 43.02 -0.23 1.38
C THR A 186 43.56 0.87 0.49
N GLY A 187 44.88 1.08 0.57
CA GLY A 187 45.65 1.98 -0.29
C GLY A 187 45.68 1.49 -1.73
N GLU A 188 44.56 1.64 -2.44
CA GLU A 188 44.55 1.51 -3.89
C GLU A 188 45.15 2.76 -4.52
N VAL A 189 46.29 2.56 -5.19
CA VAL A 189 47.01 3.57 -5.98
C VAL A 189 46.12 4.03 -7.15
N PRO A 190 46.04 5.35 -7.46
CA PRO A 190 45.18 5.85 -8.54
C PRO A 190 45.67 5.33 -9.91
N LYS A 191 44.77 4.75 -10.71
CA LYS A 191 45.02 4.56 -12.14
C LYS A 191 44.95 5.91 -12.88
N PRO A 192 45.86 6.20 -13.82
CA PRO A 192 45.86 7.47 -14.54
C PRO A 192 44.62 7.64 -15.43
N ALA A 193 44.14 8.87 -15.48
CA ALA A 193 43.00 9.29 -16.29
C ALA A 193 43.36 9.23 -17.78
N GLY A 194 42.53 8.55 -18.57
CA GLY A 194 42.68 8.53 -20.01
C GLY A 194 41.82 7.49 -20.71
N GLU A 195 40.50 7.62 -20.66
CA GLU A 195 39.65 7.23 -21.80
C GLU A 195 38.29 7.92 -21.71
N ASN A 196 38.05 8.85 -22.63
CA ASN A 196 36.78 9.52 -22.82
C ASN A 196 35.86 8.67 -23.71
N GLY A 197 34.58 8.62 -23.36
CA GLY A 197 33.47 8.20 -24.23
C GLY A 197 32.90 6.84 -23.83
N VAL A 198 31.61 6.64 -23.57
CA VAL A 198 30.41 7.36 -24.00
C VAL A 198 29.37 7.22 -22.90
N VAL A 199 28.80 8.36 -22.47
CA VAL A 199 27.58 8.39 -21.68
C VAL A 199 26.41 8.12 -22.62
N ASN A 200 25.71 7.01 -22.45
CA ASN A 200 24.36 6.87 -22.99
C ASN A 200 23.38 6.78 -21.83
N GLY A 201 22.60 7.86 -21.67
CA GLY A 201 21.52 7.96 -20.72
C GLY A 201 20.36 7.09 -21.18
N GLY A 202 19.91 6.22 -20.28
CA GLY A 202 18.71 5.41 -20.45
C GLY A 202 18.04 5.26 -19.11
N GLY A 203 17.24 6.24 -18.73
CA GLY A 203 16.28 6.13 -17.64
C GLY A 203 15.19 5.15 -18.06
N GLY A 204 15.26 3.92 -17.57
CA GLY A 204 14.25 2.89 -17.77
C GLY A 204 14.00 2.17 -16.45
N ILE A 205 12.79 2.33 -15.94
CA ILE A 205 12.27 1.60 -14.78
C ILE A 205 11.49 0.41 -15.32
N THR A 206 12.04 -0.79 -15.31
CA THR A 206 11.30 -2.06 -15.49
C THR A 206 12.09 -3.22 -14.81
N PRO A 207 11.52 -4.44 -14.66
CA PRO A 207 11.04 -4.93 -13.38
C PRO A 207 11.92 -6.10 -12.87
N ILE A 208 11.79 -6.39 -11.58
CA ILE A 208 12.45 -7.54 -10.97
C ILE A 208 11.72 -8.81 -11.39
N GLY A 209 12.39 -9.69 -12.15
CA GLY A 209 12.02 -11.09 -12.28
C GLY A 209 12.14 -11.68 -13.69
N THR A 210 13.31 -12.25 -14.03
CA THR A 210 13.46 -13.56 -14.69
C THR A 210 14.95 -13.93 -14.85
N PRO A 211 15.30 -15.24 -14.92
CA PRO A 211 16.67 -15.73 -14.75
C PRO A 211 17.43 -15.77 -16.08
N VAL A 212 18.63 -15.21 -16.11
CA VAL A 212 19.55 -15.35 -17.24
C VAL A 212 20.44 -16.56 -17.02
N GLY A 213 20.42 -17.46 -17.99
CA GLY A 213 21.20 -18.68 -18.04
C GLY A 213 22.71 -18.43 -18.17
N THR A 214 23.46 -19.40 -17.65
CA THR A 214 24.91 -19.49 -17.72
C THR A 214 25.39 -19.74 -19.15
N PRO A 215 26.42 -19.04 -19.65
CA PRO A 215 27.26 -19.57 -20.70
C PRO A 215 28.53 -20.17 -20.11
N ASN A 216 28.71 -21.43 -20.48
CA ASN A 216 29.92 -22.24 -20.43
C ASN A 216 31.14 -21.51 -21.01
N GLY A 217 32.29 -21.57 -20.33
CA GLY A 217 33.49 -20.83 -20.75
C GLY A 217 34.79 -21.40 -20.19
N LYS A 218 35.32 -22.42 -20.88
CA LYS A 218 36.72 -22.86 -20.99
C LYS A 218 37.73 -22.31 -19.97
N LYS A 219 38.22 -23.21 -19.10
CA LYS A 219 39.51 -23.10 -18.40
C LYS A 219 40.63 -22.92 -19.43
N ARG A 220 41.40 -21.83 -19.33
CA ARG A 220 42.73 -21.71 -19.92
C ARG A 220 43.71 -21.36 -18.82
N HIS A 221 44.64 -22.28 -18.57
CA HIS A 221 45.84 -22.10 -17.76
C HIS A 221 46.60 -20.88 -18.28
N LEU A 222 46.87 -19.91 -17.42
CA LEU A 222 47.88 -18.89 -17.65
C LEU A 222 48.71 -18.77 -16.37
N GLU A 223 49.93 -19.28 -16.54
CA GLU A 223 51.14 -19.23 -15.72
C GLU A 223 51.19 -18.11 -14.67
N GLU A 224 51.28 -18.53 -13.41
CA GLU A 224 51.57 -17.70 -12.24
C GLU A 224 53.04 -17.27 -12.29
N LYS A 225 53.29 -16.02 -12.73
CA LYS A 225 54.59 -15.36 -12.55
C LYS A 225 54.48 -14.38 -11.40
N SER A 226 54.87 -14.82 -10.20
CA SER A 226 55.07 -13.94 -9.04
C SER A 226 56.20 -12.94 -9.36
N PRO A 227 55.99 -11.62 -9.26
CA PRO A 227 57.11 -10.69 -9.35
C PRO A 227 57.91 -10.75 -8.06
N ARG A 228 59.23 -10.96 -8.20
CA ARG A 228 60.21 -10.85 -7.13
C ARG A 228 60.10 -9.50 -6.44
N TYR A 229 60.03 -9.55 -5.11
CA TYR A 229 60.14 -8.39 -4.25
C TYR A 229 61.62 -7.93 -4.25
N ASN A 230 61.91 -6.85 -4.96
CA ASN A 230 63.18 -6.12 -4.79
C ASN A 230 62.89 -4.90 -3.91
N GLY A 231 63.51 -4.89 -2.73
CA GLY A 231 63.44 -3.78 -1.78
C GLY A 231 64.23 -2.55 -2.23
N HIS A 232 63.83 -1.44 -1.61
CA HIS A 232 64.43 -0.11 -1.60
C HIS A 232 64.29 0.77 -2.85
N ALA A 233 63.26 1.60 -2.83
CA ALA A 233 63.37 3.00 -3.21
C ALA A 233 62.69 3.84 -2.10
N GLU A 234 63.51 4.38 -1.19
CA GLU A 234 63.14 5.55 -0.41
C GLU A 234 62.89 6.69 -1.39
N GLY A 235 61.62 7.02 -1.56
CA GLY A 235 61.18 8.29 -2.09
C GLY A 235 59.94 8.64 -1.30
N ASP A 236 60.01 9.72 -0.51
CA ASP A 236 58.84 10.39 0.03
C ASP A 236 57.95 10.82 -1.14
N GLU A 237 57.14 9.89 -1.64
CA GLU A 237 56.02 10.17 -2.50
C GLU A 237 55.05 10.95 -1.60
N LYS A 238 55.18 12.28 -1.62
CA LYS A 238 54.24 13.19 -0.98
C LYS A 238 52.87 12.87 -1.55
N LEU A 239 52.16 11.94 -0.91
CA LEU A 239 50.73 11.68 -1.09
C LEU A 239 50.09 13.04 -1.23
N ASP A 240 49.55 13.34 -2.41
CA ASP A 240 48.94 14.63 -2.67
C ASP A 240 47.70 14.74 -1.76
N TRP A 241 47.93 15.27 -0.56
CA TRP A 241 46.93 15.46 0.48
C TRP A 241 45.77 16.32 -0.05
N GLN A 242 45.97 17.11 -1.10
CA GLN A 242 44.89 17.87 -1.73
C GLN A 242 44.00 16.96 -2.59
N ALA A 243 44.59 16.08 -3.41
CA ALA A 243 43.87 15.08 -4.19
C ALA A 243 43.11 14.08 -3.30
N GLU A 244 43.74 13.58 -2.23
CA GLU A 244 43.09 12.65 -1.29
C GLU A 244 41.96 13.33 -0.50
N ARG A 245 42.13 14.60 -0.10
CA ARG A 245 41.04 15.39 0.50
C ARG A 245 39.90 15.63 -0.48
N ALA A 246 40.18 15.85 -1.77
CA ALA A 246 39.16 15.99 -2.80
C ALA A 246 38.37 14.68 -3.00
N ARG A 247 39.04 13.53 -3.04
CA ARG A 247 38.43 12.19 -3.10
C ARG A 247 37.51 11.94 -1.91
N LEU A 248 37.99 12.20 -0.69
CA LEU A 248 37.19 12.02 0.54
C LEU A 248 35.96 12.94 0.55
N ARG A 249 36.11 14.20 0.14
CA ARG A 249 34.98 15.14 0.00
C ARG A 249 33.95 14.65 -1.01
N ALA A 250 34.38 14.11 -2.16
CA ALA A 250 33.48 13.53 -3.16
C ALA A 250 32.69 12.32 -2.60
N ILE A 251 33.36 11.42 -1.87
CA ILE A 251 32.71 10.27 -1.21
C ILE A 251 31.69 10.75 -0.17
N VAL A 252 32.05 11.74 0.66
CA VAL A 252 31.15 12.30 1.68
C VAL A 252 29.95 12.99 1.05
N MET A 253 30.14 13.75 -0.03
CA MET A 253 29.06 14.41 -0.77
C MET A 253 28.12 13.39 -1.41
N LYS A 254 28.65 12.34 -2.05
CA LYS A 254 27.86 11.23 -2.60
C LYS A 254 27.04 10.52 -1.51
N ARG A 255 27.64 10.24 -0.35
CA ARG A 255 26.93 9.68 0.82
C ARG A 255 25.85 10.62 1.36
N ARG A 256 26.10 11.94 1.36
CA ARG A 256 25.12 12.96 1.78
C ARG A 256 23.92 12.98 0.84
N GLU A 257 24.14 12.90 -0.47
CA GLU A 257 23.07 12.85 -1.48
C GLU A 257 22.28 11.54 -1.44
N HIS A 258 22.95 10.40 -1.28
CA HIS A 258 22.29 9.11 -1.07
C HIS A 258 21.40 9.14 0.18
N ARG A 259 21.88 9.68 1.31
CA ARG A 259 21.08 9.86 2.52
C ARG A 259 19.91 10.82 2.32
N LYS A 260 20.10 11.92 1.58
CA LYS A 260 19.01 12.86 1.25
C LYS A 260 17.92 12.19 0.39
N ARG A 261 18.31 11.40 -0.62
CA ARG A 261 17.37 10.63 -1.47
C ARG A 261 16.65 9.56 -0.66
N TRP A 262 17.38 8.80 0.15
CA TRP A 262 16.83 7.78 1.04
C TRP A 262 15.80 8.37 2.02
N ARG A 263 16.13 9.50 2.69
CA ARG A 263 15.19 10.18 3.59
C ARG A 263 13.91 10.63 2.88
N ARG A 264 14.02 11.17 1.66
CA ARG A 264 12.85 11.55 0.86
C ARG A 264 11.99 10.34 0.52
N ASN A 265 12.61 9.26 0.04
CA ASN A 265 11.91 8.03 -0.30
C ASN A 265 11.21 7.43 0.93
N ILE A 266 11.90 7.35 2.07
CA ILE A 266 11.29 6.88 3.33
C ILE A 266 10.16 7.78 3.77
N ALA A 267 10.32 9.10 3.75
CA ALA A 267 9.27 10.01 4.19
C ALA A 267 7.99 9.80 3.36
N VAL A 268 8.13 9.58 2.06
CA VAL A 268 7.00 9.25 1.18
C VAL A 268 6.40 7.88 1.53
N THR A 269 7.22 6.84 1.67
CA THR A 269 6.78 5.48 2.05
C THR A 269 6.06 5.46 3.40
N VAL A 270 6.64 6.06 4.43
CA VAL A 270 6.07 6.15 5.78
C VAL A 270 4.79 6.97 5.78
N ARG A 271 4.72 8.06 5.00
CA ARG A 271 3.48 8.85 4.88
C ARG A 271 2.35 8.04 4.24
N MET A 272 2.64 7.27 3.19
CA MET A 272 1.65 6.42 2.53
C MET A 272 1.20 5.27 3.44
N LEU A 273 2.14 4.57 4.07
CA LEU A 273 1.85 3.48 5.01
C LEU A 273 1.09 4.00 6.24
N GLY A 274 1.50 5.15 6.79
CA GLY A 274 0.86 5.80 7.92
C GLY A 274 -0.58 6.20 7.62
N ARG A 275 -0.87 6.73 6.42
CA ARG A 275 -2.25 7.00 5.98
C ARG A 275 -3.10 5.73 5.99
N ARG A 276 -2.57 4.61 5.50
CA ARG A 276 -3.27 3.32 5.50
C ARG A 276 -3.52 2.80 6.92
N VAL A 277 -2.51 2.87 7.79
CA VAL A 277 -2.66 2.51 9.22
C VAL A 277 -3.77 3.32 9.87
N ILE A 278 -3.78 4.64 9.67
CA ILE A 278 -4.81 5.53 10.24
C ILE A 278 -6.18 5.17 9.68
N ALA A 279 -6.30 4.98 8.36
CA ALA A 279 -7.57 4.63 7.71
C ALA A 279 -8.10 3.28 8.21
N ASP A 280 -7.26 2.23 8.26
CA ASP A 280 -7.65 0.90 8.72
C ASP A 280 -8.01 0.91 10.22
N SER A 281 -7.27 1.67 11.05
CA SER A 281 -7.55 1.81 12.49
C SER A 281 -8.83 2.58 12.77
N LEU A 282 -9.15 3.60 11.98
CA LEU A 282 -10.42 4.29 12.07
C LEU A 282 -11.57 3.38 11.61
N ASP A 283 -11.34 2.58 10.57
CA ASP A 283 -12.34 1.65 10.06
C ASP A 283 -12.65 0.49 11.02
N THR A 284 -11.79 0.16 11.99
CA THR A 284 -12.12 -0.85 13.02
C THR A 284 -13.24 -0.42 13.95
N VAL A 285 -13.52 0.88 14.04
CA VAL A 285 -14.63 1.41 14.85
C VAL A 285 -15.97 0.90 14.33
N ILE A 286 -16.16 0.82 13.01
CA ILE A 286 -17.43 0.43 12.40
C ILE A 286 -17.84 -1.01 12.76
N PRO A 287 -17.02 -2.06 12.48
CA PRO A 287 -17.36 -3.41 12.91
C PRO A 287 -17.34 -3.52 14.44
N GLY A 288 -16.47 -2.80 15.15
CA GLY A 288 -16.43 -2.83 16.62
C GLY A 288 -17.75 -2.36 17.28
N VAL A 289 -18.39 -1.33 16.73
CA VAL A 289 -19.72 -0.89 17.18
C VAL A 289 -20.80 -1.92 16.84
N ILE A 290 -20.76 -2.50 15.63
CA ILE A 290 -21.75 -3.52 15.22
C ILE A 290 -21.62 -4.79 16.07
N LEU A 291 -20.41 -5.14 16.50
CA LEU A 291 -20.12 -6.26 17.39
C LEU A 291 -20.45 -5.95 18.87
N GLY A 292 -20.79 -4.70 19.20
CA GLY A 292 -21.07 -4.28 20.57
C GLY A 292 -19.82 -4.14 21.45
N TRP A 293 -18.63 -4.04 20.86
CA TRP A 293 -17.38 -3.84 21.60
C TRP A 293 -17.17 -2.39 22.00
N TYR A 294 -17.74 -1.44 21.24
CA TYR A 294 -17.68 -0.02 21.52
C TYR A 294 -19.08 0.59 21.53
N ASP A 295 -19.37 1.44 22.51
CA ASP A 295 -20.61 2.22 22.57
C ASP A 295 -20.37 3.64 22.02
N PHE A 296 -20.30 3.75 20.69
CA PHE A 296 -20.21 5.04 20.02
C PHE A 296 -21.55 5.46 19.45
N ARG A 297 -21.87 6.75 19.58
CA ARG A 297 -23.07 7.34 18.98
C ARG A 297 -23.05 7.15 17.45
N PRO A 298 -24.21 6.92 16.80
CA PRO A 298 -24.29 6.74 15.35
C PRO A 298 -23.70 7.90 14.53
N GLY A 299 -23.74 9.12 15.09
CA GLY A 299 -23.11 10.30 14.49
C GLY A 299 -21.58 10.21 14.44
N THR A 300 -20.95 9.76 15.53
CA THR A 300 -19.49 9.56 15.61
C THR A 300 -19.04 8.52 14.60
N VAL A 301 -19.77 7.41 14.46
CA VAL A 301 -19.50 6.39 13.44
C VAL A 301 -19.60 7.00 12.03
N GLY A 302 -20.60 7.85 11.79
CA GLY A 302 -20.73 8.62 10.54
C GLY A 302 -19.52 9.51 10.25
N VAL A 303 -19.03 10.24 11.25
CA VAL A 303 -17.84 11.10 11.11
C VAL A 303 -16.58 10.28 10.81
N VAL A 304 -16.36 9.20 11.57
CA VAL A 304 -15.22 8.29 11.35
C VAL A 304 -15.27 7.72 9.93
N MET A 305 -16.44 7.24 9.51
CA MET A 305 -16.67 6.71 8.17
C MET A 305 -16.44 7.76 7.08
N LEU A 306 -16.81 9.02 7.30
CA LEU A 306 -16.56 10.12 6.36
C LEU A 306 -15.06 10.40 6.23
N VAL A 307 -14.35 10.49 7.36
CA VAL A 307 -12.89 10.72 7.37
C VAL A 307 -12.16 9.60 6.64
N THR A 308 -12.49 8.32 6.93
CA THR A 308 -11.84 7.19 6.24
C THR A 308 -12.21 7.13 4.77
N THR A 309 -13.41 7.55 4.39
CA THR A 309 -13.80 7.68 2.99
C THR A 309 -12.91 8.70 2.27
N VAL A 310 -12.70 9.89 2.84
CA VAL A 310 -11.82 10.91 2.22
C VAL A 310 -10.38 10.39 2.09
N LEU A 311 -9.86 9.74 3.14
CA LEU A 311 -8.50 9.18 3.12
C LEU A 311 -8.33 8.10 2.05
N THR A 312 -9.30 7.20 1.91
CA THR A 312 -9.25 6.07 0.95
C THR A 312 -9.60 6.48 -0.47
N SER A 313 -10.52 7.44 -0.67
CA SER A 313 -10.82 8.02 -1.98
C SER A 313 -9.60 8.69 -2.60
N ARG A 314 -8.71 9.27 -1.78
CA ARG A 314 -7.48 9.88 -2.28
C ARG A 314 -6.53 8.85 -2.91
N ASP A 315 -6.43 7.64 -2.35
CA ASP A 315 -5.63 6.56 -2.95
C ASP A 315 -6.15 6.18 -4.35
N ILE A 316 -7.47 6.08 -4.49
CA ILE A 316 -8.12 5.76 -5.77
C ILE A 316 -7.96 6.92 -6.75
N TRP A 317 -8.13 8.15 -6.28
CA TRP A 317 -7.94 9.36 -7.08
C TRP A 317 -6.52 9.41 -7.66
N ASP A 318 -5.50 9.18 -6.84
CA ASP A 318 -4.10 9.16 -7.26
C ASP A 318 -3.85 8.07 -8.33
N ARG A 319 -4.38 6.85 -8.12
CA ARG A 319 -4.32 5.73 -9.09
C ARG A 319 -5.00 6.05 -10.42
N CYS A 320 -6.19 6.65 -10.39
CA CYS A 320 -6.89 7.08 -11.60
C CYS A 320 -6.07 8.16 -12.33
N GLY A 321 -5.43 9.07 -11.60
CA GLY A 321 -4.54 10.08 -12.16
C GLY A 321 -3.34 9.48 -12.90
N GLU A 322 -2.70 8.47 -12.32
CA GLU A 322 -1.61 7.73 -12.98
C GLU A 322 -2.10 7.03 -14.26
N SER A 323 -3.27 6.40 -14.23
CA SER A 323 -3.87 5.75 -15.39
C SER A 323 -4.17 6.74 -16.52
N VAL A 324 -4.63 7.95 -16.19
CA VAL A 324 -4.89 9.02 -17.17
C VAL A 324 -3.57 9.58 -17.72
N LYS A 325 -2.52 9.75 -16.89
CA LYS A 325 -1.19 10.16 -17.36
C LYS A 325 -0.62 9.17 -18.37
N ALA A 326 -0.72 7.87 -18.07
CA ALA A 326 -0.27 6.81 -18.96
C ALA A 326 -1.01 6.85 -20.30
N LYS A 327 -2.34 7.01 -20.29
CA LYS A 327 -3.15 7.14 -21.52
C LYS A 327 -2.80 8.37 -22.36
N ARG A 328 -2.36 9.45 -21.73
CA ARG A 328 -1.96 10.70 -22.39
C ARG A 328 -0.48 10.73 -22.81
N GLY A 329 0.30 9.68 -22.54
CA GLY A 329 1.73 9.66 -22.84
C GLY A 329 2.55 10.66 -22.03
N LEU A 330 2.07 11.04 -20.83
CA LEU A 330 2.74 11.99 -19.93
C LEU A 330 3.66 11.30 -18.90
N VAL A 331 4.07 10.06 -19.19
CA VAL A 331 4.91 9.20 -18.33
C VAL A 331 6.30 9.08 -18.92
#